data_AF-A0A841NFC8-F1
#
_entry.id   AF-A0A841NFC8-F1
#
_cell.length_a   1.000
_cell.length_b   1.000
_cell.length_c   1.000
_cell.angle_alpha   90.00
_cell.angle_beta   90.00
_cell.angle_gamma   90.00
#
_symmetry.space_group_name_H-M   'P 1'
#
loop_
_entity.id
_entity.type
_entity.pdbx_description
1 polymer ?
#
loop_
_entity_poly.entity_id
_entity_poly.type
_entity_poly.pdbx_seq_one_letter_code
_entity_poly.pdbx_strand_id
1 'polypeptide(L)'
;MLFGVYTFFENYLDCRFFALDEIKTPKKTNISIPKLNYSYSSPFSFRSYYSLENSNKSYADFHKENYFFENRLYPAHSLAWLLPAEKYFKTHPEYFALIDGKRNPSQICFSSEGAFEELVKVLNREIAATPNEVWSVSPLDSPNYCHCNLCESKYRKGTGFSETLIPFVNKVARAFPNKIISTLAYNQSLLPSTLEKPEKNVEIMFCFTNIDRRYAIDSEKNKDAKRFINALQDWRKQTDNIFIWDYNVNYFHSLFPFPNLKTFKQNILYFKNIGAKKVFLEGIGPQQGEFSELKSYIASELLWNPDADADLLMNDFLMNYYGDAWKDIKEYIQTLELNAENYTIPLDVYANPVLYKDGYLNNQNIALYKNILNKALNKVKANIKYSNRIKKEILSIEYAELEIYSNTANQPAERSSSKNKFNSKLNSFKEEAKKLNITYLRNAEFTVDEFIKQKSR
;
A
#
# COMPACT_ATOMS: atom_id res chain seq x y z
N MET A 1 0.03 -21.13 19.25
CA MET A 1 1.25 -21.30 20.07
C MET A 1 2.33 -20.29 19.72
N LEU A 2 2.73 -20.15 18.44
CA LEU A 2 3.79 -19.23 17.98
C LEU A 2 3.62 -17.78 18.50
N PHE A 3 2.47 -17.15 18.28
CA PHE A 3 2.25 -15.76 18.71
C PHE A 3 2.33 -15.55 20.22
N GLY A 4 1.93 -16.55 21.02
CA GLY A 4 2.07 -16.50 22.48
C GLY A 4 3.54 -16.46 22.93
N VAL A 5 4.43 -17.16 22.20
CA VAL A 5 5.88 -17.14 22.45
C VAL A 5 6.46 -15.77 22.15
N TYR A 6 6.12 -15.17 21.00
CA TYR A 6 6.59 -13.82 20.67
C TYR A 6 6.02 -12.75 21.58
N THR A 7 4.74 -12.82 21.92
CA THR A 7 4.15 -11.95 22.96
C THR A 7 4.88 -12.11 24.29
N PHE A 8 5.31 -13.31 24.64
CA PHE A 8 6.07 -13.52 25.88
C PHE A 8 7.44 -12.84 25.83
N PHE A 9 8.18 -13.00 24.72
CA PHE A 9 9.46 -12.32 24.53
C PHE A 9 9.32 -10.80 24.56
N GLU A 10 8.28 -10.28 23.91
CA GLU A 10 8.01 -8.86 23.80
C GLU A 10 7.56 -8.22 25.12
N ASN A 11 6.56 -8.80 25.78
CA ASN A 11 5.91 -8.19 26.94
C ASN A 11 6.62 -8.47 28.27
N TYR A 12 7.36 -9.57 28.38
CA TYR A 12 7.96 -9.97 29.67
C TYR A 12 9.48 -10.04 29.64
N LEU A 13 10.10 -10.14 28.46
CA LEU A 13 11.56 -10.20 28.33
C LEU A 13 12.18 -8.96 27.68
N ASP A 14 11.37 -7.98 27.31
CA ASP A 14 11.76 -6.72 26.66
C ASP A 14 12.50 -6.91 25.32
N CYS A 15 12.23 -8.03 24.63
CA CYS A 15 12.71 -8.24 23.27
C CYS A 15 11.93 -7.35 22.29
N ARG A 16 12.60 -6.86 21.26
CA ARG A 16 11.98 -6.08 20.17
C ARG A 16 12.59 -6.47 18.83
N PHE A 17 11.77 -6.43 17.79
CA PHE A 17 12.21 -6.51 16.40
C PHE A 17 11.72 -5.22 15.74
N PHE A 18 12.56 -4.18 15.67
CA PHE A 18 12.11 -2.90 15.13
C PHE A 18 12.19 -2.89 13.59
N ALA A 19 13.27 -3.45 13.05
CA ALA A 19 13.54 -3.59 11.62
C ALA A 19 14.50 -4.77 11.39
N LEU A 20 14.69 -5.21 10.13
CA LEU A 20 15.58 -6.32 9.77
C LEU A 20 17.00 -6.16 10.34
N ASP A 21 17.48 -4.91 10.45
CA ASP A 21 18.79 -4.58 10.99
C ASP A 21 18.76 -4.11 12.46
N GLU A 22 17.59 -4.08 13.14
CA GLU A 22 17.42 -3.60 14.51
C GLU A 22 16.60 -4.56 15.37
N ILE A 23 17.30 -5.43 16.09
CA ILE A 23 16.71 -6.37 17.03
C ILE A 23 17.28 -6.11 18.43
N LYS A 24 16.41 -5.93 19.41
CA LYS A 24 16.76 -5.79 20.82
C LYS A 24 16.59 -7.14 21.52
N THR A 25 17.70 -7.68 22.04
CA THR A 25 17.72 -8.91 22.84
C THR A 25 18.42 -8.63 24.18
N PRO A 26 17.69 -8.17 25.21
CA PRO A 26 18.27 -7.83 26.50
C PRO A 26 18.96 -9.02 27.16
N LYS A 27 20.19 -8.83 27.65
CA LYS A 27 20.89 -9.83 28.46
C LYS A 27 20.53 -9.63 29.93
N LYS A 28 19.75 -10.55 30.49
CA LYS A 28 19.36 -10.54 31.91
C LYS A 28 19.95 -11.76 32.60
N THR A 29 20.63 -11.56 33.73
CA THR A 29 21.15 -12.66 34.56
C THR A 29 20.07 -13.28 35.44
N ASN A 30 19.05 -12.50 35.80
CA ASN A 30 17.86 -12.93 36.52
C ASN A 30 16.63 -12.48 35.76
N ILE A 31 15.68 -13.39 35.56
CA ILE A 31 14.39 -13.12 34.95
C ILE A 31 13.33 -13.39 36.01
N SER A 32 12.59 -12.35 36.41
CA SER A 32 11.42 -12.48 37.27
C SER A 32 10.16 -12.33 36.43
N ILE A 33 9.33 -13.36 36.41
CA ILE A 33 8.08 -13.39 35.64
C ILE A 33 6.95 -13.44 36.67
N PRO A 34 6.02 -12.45 36.68
CA PRO A 34 4.88 -12.51 37.57
C PRO A 34 3.96 -13.68 37.18
N LYS A 35 3.02 -14.04 38.04
CA LYS A 35 1.95 -14.98 37.66
C LYS A 35 1.20 -14.41 36.45
N LEU A 36 1.23 -15.12 35.32
CA LEU A 36 0.62 -14.66 34.07
C LEU A 36 -0.81 -15.15 33.94
N ASN A 37 -1.72 -14.22 33.63
CA ASN A 37 -3.06 -14.51 33.12
C ASN A 37 -3.34 -13.54 31.96
N TYR A 38 -2.82 -13.89 30.79
CA TYR A 38 -2.90 -13.06 29.58
C TYR A 38 -3.54 -13.86 28.46
N SER A 39 -4.56 -13.29 27.83
CA SER A 39 -5.17 -13.81 26.62
C SER A 39 -5.50 -12.62 25.72
N TYR A 40 -5.11 -12.72 24.46
CA TYR A 40 -5.40 -11.70 23.47
C TYR A 40 -5.54 -12.34 22.09
N SER A 41 -6.40 -11.77 21.26
CA SER A 41 -6.55 -12.12 19.86
C SER A 41 -6.85 -10.84 19.08
N SER A 42 -6.09 -10.60 18.00
CA SER A 42 -6.35 -9.48 17.11
C SER A 42 -7.77 -9.56 16.54
N PRO A 43 -8.46 -8.42 16.33
CA PRO A 43 -9.75 -8.41 15.63
C PRO A 43 -9.63 -8.83 14.16
N PHE A 44 -8.41 -8.82 13.59
CA PHE A 44 -8.13 -9.17 12.21
C PHE A 44 -7.55 -10.59 12.11
N SER A 45 -8.30 -11.47 11.45
CA SER A 45 -7.89 -12.83 11.10
C SER A 45 -6.78 -12.87 10.05
N PHE A 46 -6.77 -11.88 9.14
CA PHE A 46 -5.68 -11.61 8.20
C PHE A 46 -5.20 -10.18 8.39
N ARG A 47 -3.89 -9.99 8.53
CA ARG A 47 -3.25 -8.68 8.68
C ARG A 47 -1.88 -8.67 8.05
N SER A 48 -1.60 -7.70 7.20
CA SER A 48 -0.31 -7.59 6.52
C SER A 48 -0.04 -6.16 6.09
N TYR A 49 1.18 -5.68 6.35
CA TYR A 49 1.71 -4.46 5.78
C TYR A 49 2.74 -4.77 4.68
N TYR A 50 2.47 -4.35 3.44
CA TYR A 50 3.36 -4.65 2.30
C TYR A 50 4.67 -3.86 2.36
N SER A 51 5.73 -4.52 2.79
CA SER A 51 7.05 -3.92 2.98
C SER A 51 8.17 -4.94 2.78
N LEU A 52 9.40 -4.46 2.62
CA LEU A 52 10.59 -5.32 2.66
C LEU A 52 10.70 -6.07 4.00
N GLU A 53 10.35 -5.42 5.11
CA GLU A 53 10.36 -5.99 6.45
C GLU A 53 9.43 -7.22 6.56
N ASN A 54 8.16 -7.07 6.16
CA ASN A 54 7.17 -8.14 6.19
C ASN A 54 7.54 -9.34 5.29
N SER A 55 8.32 -9.12 4.23
CA SER A 55 8.83 -10.23 3.39
C SER A 55 9.77 -11.18 4.13
N ASN A 56 10.34 -10.75 5.26
CA ASN A 56 11.14 -11.59 6.14
C ASN A 56 10.25 -12.36 7.11
N LYS A 57 10.30 -13.70 7.03
CA LYS A 57 9.50 -14.59 7.89
C LYS A 57 9.68 -14.31 9.38
N SER A 58 10.91 -14.08 9.85
CA SER A 58 11.18 -13.88 11.28
C SER A 58 10.57 -12.57 11.79
N TYR A 59 10.61 -11.52 10.97
CA TYR A 59 9.97 -10.24 11.27
C TYR A 59 8.45 -10.41 11.33
N ALA A 60 7.86 -10.99 10.27
CA ALA A 60 6.42 -11.21 10.22
C ALA A 60 5.93 -12.12 11.34
N ASP A 61 6.64 -13.20 11.67
CA ASP A 61 6.29 -14.08 12.79
C ASP A 61 6.31 -13.33 14.14
N PHE A 62 7.32 -12.48 14.37
CA PHE A 62 7.47 -11.70 15.61
C PHE A 62 6.32 -10.72 15.81
N HIS A 63 5.98 -9.97 14.75
CA HIS A 63 4.85 -9.04 14.73
C HIS A 63 3.50 -9.72 14.48
N LYS A 64 3.52 -11.04 14.29
CA LYS A 64 2.35 -11.87 14.12
C LYS A 64 1.62 -11.48 12.82
N GLU A 65 2.30 -10.99 11.80
CA GLU A 65 1.70 -10.65 10.51
C GLU A 65 1.57 -11.87 9.59
N ASN A 66 0.64 -11.77 8.65
CA ASN A 66 0.62 -12.63 7.48
C ASN A 66 1.63 -12.08 6.46
N TYR A 67 2.60 -12.91 6.06
CA TYR A 67 3.59 -12.56 5.02
C TYR A 67 3.32 -13.26 3.68
N PHE A 68 2.36 -14.18 3.64
CA PHE A 68 1.74 -14.66 2.41
C PHE A 68 0.34 -14.09 2.30
N PHE A 69 -0.03 -13.60 1.11
CA PHE A 69 -1.33 -13.02 0.81
C PHE A 69 -2.40 -14.11 0.62
N GLU A 70 -2.67 -14.87 1.70
CA GLU A 70 -3.55 -16.05 1.73
C GLU A 70 -3.18 -17.13 0.70
N ASN A 71 -1.90 -17.21 0.33
CA ASN A 71 -1.37 -18.07 -0.73
C ASN A 71 -2.08 -17.89 -2.09
N ARG A 72 -2.74 -16.76 -2.34
CA ARG A 72 -3.42 -16.50 -3.61
C ARG A 72 -2.43 -16.61 -4.77
N LEU A 73 -2.74 -17.45 -5.76
CA LEU A 73 -1.93 -17.59 -6.97
C LEU A 73 -1.82 -16.25 -7.71
N TYR A 74 -2.95 -15.54 -7.79
CA TYR A 74 -3.03 -14.17 -8.29
C TYR A 74 -3.73 -13.31 -7.24
N PRO A 75 -3.08 -12.28 -6.69
CA PRO A 75 -3.63 -11.49 -5.58
C PRO A 75 -4.83 -10.65 -6.02
N ALA A 76 -4.74 -9.99 -7.19
CA ALA A 76 -5.75 -9.12 -7.77
C ALA A 76 -5.60 -9.07 -9.30
N HIS A 77 -6.52 -8.39 -10.01
CA HIS A 77 -6.53 -8.27 -11.48
C HIS A 77 -6.34 -9.60 -12.24
N SER A 78 -6.79 -10.70 -11.62
CA SER A 78 -6.41 -12.07 -11.96
C SER A 78 -6.84 -12.52 -13.35
N LEU A 79 -7.83 -11.85 -13.96
CA LEU A 79 -8.26 -12.15 -15.32
C LEU A 79 -7.15 -11.94 -16.36
N ALA A 80 -6.11 -11.16 -16.05
CA ALA A 80 -4.93 -11.01 -16.92
C ALA A 80 -4.19 -12.35 -17.10
N TRP A 81 -4.21 -13.21 -16.09
CA TRP A 81 -3.55 -14.52 -16.09
C TRP A 81 -4.51 -15.68 -16.36
N LEU A 82 -5.76 -15.56 -15.89
CA LEU A 82 -6.77 -16.61 -16.06
C LEU A 82 -7.39 -16.62 -17.48
N LEU A 83 -7.52 -15.45 -18.11
CA LEU A 83 -8.00 -15.29 -19.49
C LEU A 83 -7.15 -14.26 -20.26
N PRO A 84 -5.83 -14.50 -20.44
CA PRO A 84 -4.92 -13.56 -21.09
C PRO A 84 -5.36 -13.23 -22.52
N ALA A 85 -5.46 -11.94 -22.82
CA ALA A 85 -5.83 -11.45 -24.15
C ALA A 85 -4.91 -11.97 -25.26
N GLU A 86 -3.61 -12.08 -24.98
CA GLU A 86 -2.61 -12.63 -25.91
C GLU A 86 -2.99 -14.04 -26.41
N LYS A 87 -3.61 -14.85 -25.55
CA LYS A 87 -4.02 -16.22 -25.89
C LYS A 87 -5.38 -16.26 -26.58
N TYR A 88 -6.36 -15.51 -26.08
CA TYR A 88 -7.76 -15.72 -26.45
C TYR A 88 -8.33 -14.67 -27.41
N PHE A 89 -7.79 -13.44 -27.45
CA PHE A 89 -8.46 -12.33 -28.16
C PHE A 89 -8.55 -12.55 -29.68
N LYS A 90 -7.53 -13.18 -30.29
CA LYS A 90 -7.49 -13.40 -31.74
C LYS A 90 -8.55 -14.41 -32.22
N THR A 91 -8.79 -15.46 -31.44
CA THR A 91 -9.71 -16.57 -31.81
C THR A 91 -11.09 -16.42 -31.17
N HIS A 92 -11.17 -15.76 -30.02
CA HIS A 92 -12.39 -15.53 -29.24
C HIS A 92 -12.56 -14.04 -28.87
N PRO A 93 -12.61 -13.12 -29.85
CA PRO A 93 -12.77 -11.70 -29.56
C PRO A 93 -14.07 -11.38 -28.80
N GLU A 94 -15.09 -12.25 -28.88
CA GLU A 94 -16.34 -12.16 -28.14
C GLU A 94 -16.20 -12.37 -26.62
N TYR A 95 -15.07 -12.93 -26.16
CA TYR A 95 -14.76 -13.01 -24.73
C TYR A 95 -14.45 -11.64 -24.13
N PHE A 96 -14.11 -10.66 -24.97
CA PHE A 96 -13.58 -9.38 -24.54
C PHE A 96 -14.57 -8.24 -24.79
N ALA A 97 -14.29 -7.10 -24.16
CA ALA A 97 -15.15 -5.93 -24.18
C ALA A 97 -15.48 -5.45 -25.60
N LEU A 98 -16.71 -4.99 -25.81
CA LEU A 98 -17.10 -4.23 -26.99
C LEU A 98 -17.10 -2.74 -26.62
N ILE A 99 -16.25 -1.94 -27.27
CA ILE A 99 -16.10 -0.50 -27.02
C ILE A 99 -16.17 0.20 -28.38
N ASP A 100 -17.04 1.19 -28.51
CA ASP A 100 -17.26 1.93 -29.76
C ASP A 100 -17.44 1.01 -30.98
N GLY A 101 -18.22 -0.07 -30.79
CA GLY A 101 -18.51 -1.06 -31.82
C GLY A 101 -17.35 -2.00 -32.16
N LYS A 102 -16.21 -1.93 -31.47
CA LYS A 102 -15.02 -2.78 -31.72
C LYS A 102 -14.68 -3.63 -30.50
N ARG A 103 -14.32 -4.90 -30.72
CA ARG A 103 -13.81 -5.76 -29.66
C ARG A 103 -12.46 -5.24 -29.19
N ASN A 104 -12.24 -5.23 -27.89
CA ASN A 104 -11.08 -4.61 -27.27
C ASN A 104 -10.61 -5.48 -26.08
N PRO A 105 -9.31 -5.80 -25.99
CA PRO A 105 -8.77 -6.70 -24.97
C PRO A 105 -8.61 -6.06 -23.57
N SER A 106 -8.98 -4.80 -23.39
CA SER A 106 -8.83 -4.06 -22.13
C SER A 106 -9.68 -4.59 -20.97
N GLN A 107 -10.69 -5.41 -21.24
CA GLN A 107 -11.47 -6.11 -20.21
C GLN A 107 -12.20 -7.33 -20.80
N ILE A 108 -12.54 -8.31 -19.95
CA ILE A 108 -13.43 -9.42 -20.30
C ILE A 108 -14.89 -8.94 -20.39
N CYS A 109 -15.66 -9.53 -21.30
CA CYS A 109 -17.10 -9.38 -21.35
C CYS A 109 -17.76 -10.33 -20.34
N PHE A 110 -18.18 -9.83 -19.18
CA PHE A 110 -18.85 -10.63 -18.14
C PHE A 110 -20.24 -11.18 -18.50
N SER A 111 -20.77 -10.84 -19.68
CA SER A 111 -21.97 -11.49 -20.24
C SER A 111 -21.64 -12.54 -21.32
N SER A 112 -20.35 -12.85 -21.54
CA SER A 112 -19.94 -13.90 -22.49
C SER A 112 -19.95 -15.27 -21.82
N GLU A 113 -20.83 -16.16 -22.29
CA GLU A 113 -20.88 -17.55 -21.83
C GLU A 113 -19.60 -18.32 -22.15
N GLY A 114 -19.00 -18.10 -23.33
CA GLY A 114 -17.73 -18.73 -23.69
C GLY A 114 -16.58 -18.31 -22.77
N ALA A 115 -16.52 -17.02 -22.39
CA ALA A 115 -15.50 -16.55 -21.45
C ALA A 115 -15.69 -17.20 -20.05
N PHE A 116 -16.95 -17.35 -19.62
CA PHE A 116 -17.27 -18.04 -18.36
C PHE A 116 -16.83 -19.51 -18.39
N GLU A 117 -17.21 -20.25 -19.43
CA GLU A 117 -16.85 -21.67 -19.58
C GLU A 117 -15.34 -21.89 -19.61
N GLU A 118 -14.61 -21.05 -20.36
CA GLU A 118 -13.16 -21.13 -20.44
C GLU A 118 -12.51 -20.79 -19.10
N LEU A 119 -12.99 -19.76 -18.40
CA LEU A 119 -12.51 -19.40 -17.06
C LEU A 119 -12.67 -20.56 -16.07
N VAL A 120 -13.83 -21.24 -16.07
CA VAL A 120 -14.08 -22.39 -15.20
C VAL A 120 -13.15 -23.56 -15.53
N LYS A 121 -12.86 -23.81 -16.80
CA LYS A 121 -11.87 -24.83 -17.21
C LYS A 121 -10.47 -24.49 -16.69
N VAL A 122 -10.04 -23.24 -16.87
CA VAL A 122 -8.72 -22.78 -16.39
C VAL A 122 -8.64 -22.88 -14.86
N LEU A 123 -9.63 -22.36 -14.14
CA LEU A 123 -9.65 -22.43 -12.67
C LEU A 123 -9.67 -23.86 -12.15
N ASN A 124 -10.43 -24.78 -12.75
CA ASN A 124 -10.38 -26.20 -12.37
C ASN A 124 -8.95 -26.76 -12.43
N ARG A 125 -8.20 -26.42 -13.48
CA ARG A 125 -6.81 -26.84 -13.64
C ARG A 125 -5.91 -26.25 -12.56
N GLU A 126 -6.00 -24.94 -12.32
CA GLU A 126 -5.16 -24.26 -11.32
C GLU A 126 -5.48 -24.72 -9.89
N ILE A 127 -6.76 -24.96 -9.58
CA ILE A 127 -7.23 -25.52 -8.30
C ILE A 127 -6.71 -26.94 -8.10
N ALA A 128 -6.71 -27.78 -9.14
CA ALA A 128 -6.15 -29.13 -9.05
C ALA A 128 -4.63 -29.11 -8.82
N ALA A 129 -3.94 -28.05 -9.27
CA ALA A 129 -2.50 -27.92 -9.16
C ALA A 129 -2.01 -27.28 -7.84
N THR A 130 -2.88 -26.60 -7.09
CA THR A 130 -2.48 -25.82 -5.91
C THR A 130 -3.47 -25.97 -4.74
N PRO A 131 -2.99 -26.05 -3.49
CA PRO A 131 -3.86 -26.22 -2.31
C PRO A 131 -4.52 -24.91 -1.85
N ASN A 132 -4.70 -23.93 -2.75
CA ASN A 132 -5.19 -22.61 -2.39
C ASN A 132 -6.69 -22.64 -2.08
N GLU A 133 -7.09 -21.92 -1.03
CA GLU A 133 -8.51 -21.80 -0.62
C GLU A 133 -9.19 -20.57 -1.22
N VAL A 134 -8.43 -19.52 -1.50
CA VAL A 134 -8.95 -18.26 -2.05
C VAL A 134 -8.46 -18.07 -3.48
N TRP A 135 -9.41 -17.81 -4.38
CA TRP A 135 -9.18 -17.62 -5.81
C TRP A 135 -9.70 -16.26 -6.24
N SER A 136 -8.80 -15.39 -6.71
CA SER A 136 -9.18 -14.10 -7.22
C SER A 136 -9.80 -14.27 -8.61
N VAL A 137 -10.98 -13.69 -8.83
CA VAL A 137 -11.65 -13.50 -10.14
C VAL A 137 -11.93 -12.00 -10.25
N SER A 138 -10.88 -11.26 -10.57
CA SER A 138 -10.85 -9.80 -10.44
C SER A 138 -10.67 -9.13 -11.79
N PRO A 139 -11.41 -8.04 -12.07
CA PRO A 139 -11.32 -7.30 -13.32
C PRO A 139 -9.91 -6.78 -13.58
N LEU A 140 -9.52 -6.65 -14.85
CA LEU A 140 -8.29 -5.96 -15.24
C LEU A 140 -8.28 -4.50 -14.73
N ASP A 141 -7.09 -3.98 -14.43
CA ASP A 141 -6.91 -2.58 -14.04
C ASP A 141 -7.04 -1.66 -15.27
N SER A 142 -8.28 -1.42 -15.66
CA SER A 142 -8.65 -0.64 -16.83
C SER A 142 -9.96 0.09 -16.56
N PRO A 143 -10.07 1.38 -16.93
CA PRO A 143 -11.33 2.10 -16.84
C PRO A 143 -12.33 1.64 -17.90
N ASN A 144 -11.86 0.97 -18.94
CA ASN A 144 -12.66 0.50 -20.06
C ASN A 144 -13.31 -0.85 -19.76
N TYR A 145 -14.58 -0.99 -20.13
CA TYR A 145 -15.33 -2.24 -20.00
C TYR A 145 -16.36 -2.44 -21.13
N CYS A 146 -17.01 -3.61 -21.14
CA CYS A 146 -17.86 -4.03 -22.26
C CYS A 146 -19.19 -3.27 -22.32
N HIS A 147 -19.51 -2.68 -23.47
CA HIS A 147 -20.78 -2.02 -23.82
C HIS A 147 -21.59 -2.78 -24.88
N CYS A 148 -21.49 -4.11 -24.93
CA CYS A 148 -22.38 -4.90 -25.77
C CYS A 148 -23.83 -4.83 -25.24
N ASN A 149 -24.82 -5.12 -26.10
CA ASN A 149 -26.25 -5.00 -25.76
C ASN A 149 -26.64 -5.76 -24.46
N LEU A 150 -26.02 -6.91 -24.20
CA LEU A 150 -26.28 -7.68 -22.98
C LEU A 150 -25.80 -6.94 -21.72
N CYS A 151 -24.59 -6.39 -21.75
CA CYS A 151 -24.01 -5.64 -20.64
C CYS A 151 -24.72 -4.31 -20.42
N GLU A 152 -24.92 -3.56 -21.51
CA GLU A 152 -25.53 -2.23 -21.49
C GLU A 152 -26.95 -2.27 -20.89
N SER A 153 -27.71 -3.33 -21.20
CA SER A 153 -29.05 -3.52 -20.63
C SER A 153 -29.06 -3.71 -19.11
N LYS A 154 -27.98 -4.24 -18.53
CA LYS A 154 -27.81 -4.44 -17.08
C LYS A 154 -27.35 -3.16 -16.41
N TYR A 155 -26.39 -2.44 -17.01
CA TYR A 155 -25.90 -1.17 -16.49
C TYR A 155 -27.01 -0.15 -16.29
N ARG A 156 -27.92 -0.03 -17.27
CA ARG A 156 -29.08 0.89 -17.21
C ARG A 156 -30.06 0.58 -16.08
N LYS A 157 -30.00 -0.62 -15.48
CA LYS A 157 -30.90 -1.06 -14.40
C LYS A 157 -30.29 -0.88 -13.01
N GLY A 158 -29.02 -0.50 -12.89
CA GLY A 158 -28.33 -0.50 -11.61
C GLY A 158 -27.11 0.44 -11.56
N THR A 159 -26.07 0.01 -10.86
CA THR A 159 -24.89 0.83 -10.51
C THR A 159 -23.77 0.81 -11.56
N GLY A 160 -24.03 0.23 -12.74
CA GLY A 160 -23.07 0.15 -13.83
C GLY A 160 -22.29 -1.16 -13.81
N PHE A 161 -20.95 -1.09 -13.84
CA PHE A 161 -20.07 -2.23 -14.10
C PHE A 161 -20.31 -3.45 -13.19
N SER A 162 -20.61 -3.23 -11.91
CA SER A 162 -20.90 -4.30 -10.95
C SER A 162 -22.11 -5.15 -11.33
N GLU A 163 -23.06 -4.62 -12.12
CA GLU A 163 -24.24 -5.34 -12.59
C GLU A 163 -23.94 -6.47 -13.59
N THR A 164 -22.73 -6.51 -14.13
CA THR A 164 -22.25 -7.66 -14.91
C THR A 164 -21.21 -8.45 -14.14
N LEU A 165 -20.34 -7.78 -13.37
CA LEU A 165 -19.29 -8.44 -12.58
C LEU A 165 -19.85 -9.40 -11.53
N ILE A 166 -20.77 -8.96 -10.66
CA ILE A 166 -21.23 -9.79 -9.54
C ILE A 166 -22.01 -11.02 -9.98
N PRO A 167 -22.96 -10.94 -10.93
CA PRO A 167 -23.58 -12.14 -11.48
C PRO A 167 -22.57 -13.13 -12.11
N PHE A 168 -21.53 -12.62 -12.78
CA PHE A 168 -20.47 -13.46 -13.35
C PHE A 168 -19.64 -14.15 -12.26
N VAL A 169 -19.19 -13.40 -11.25
CA VAL A 169 -18.45 -13.93 -10.10
C VAL A 169 -19.28 -14.95 -9.33
N ASN A 170 -20.58 -14.70 -9.15
CA ASN A 170 -21.49 -15.65 -8.52
C ASN A 170 -21.61 -16.96 -9.31
N LYS A 171 -21.66 -16.91 -10.66
CA LYS A 171 -21.62 -18.15 -11.47
C LYS A 171 -20.33 -18.94 -11.22
N VAL A 172 -19.19 -18.26 -11.09
CA VAL A 172 -17.91 -18.93 -10.77
C VAL A 172 -17.94 -19.50 -9.35
N ALA A 173 -18.45 -18.75 -8.38
CA ALA A 173 -18.57 -19.18 -6.99
C ALA A 173 -19.45 -20.42 -6.82
N ARG A 174 -20.56 -20.50 -7.58
CA ARG A 174 -21.43 -21.70 -7.64
C ARG A 174 -20.74 -22.91 -8.30
N ALA A 175 -19.82 -22.69 -9.24
CA ALA A 175 -19.03 -23.77 -9.84
C ALA A 175 -17.96 -24.33 -8.87
N PHE A 176 -17.56 -23.54 -7.87
CA PHE A 176 -16.54 -23.90 -6.88
C PHE A 176 -17.02 -23.65 -5.43
N PRO A 177 -18.08 -24.34 -4.96
CA PRO A 177 -18.73 -24.03 -3.69
C PRO A 177 -17.84 -24.25 -2.45
N ASN A 178 -16.78 -25.05 -2.58
CA ASN A 178 -15.80 -25.32 -1.52
C ASN A 178 -14.61 -24.35 -1.52
N LYS A 179 -14.61 -23.33 -2.38
CA LYS A 179 -13.55 -22.31 -2.47
C LYS A 179 -14.13 -20.93 -2.23
N ILE A 180 -13.27 -20.01 -1.77
CA ILE A 180 -13.62 -18.60 -1.68
C ILE A 180 -13.25 -17.95 -3.01
N ILE A 181 -14.22 -17.32 -3.67
CA ILE A 181 -13.98 -16.53 -4.88
C ILE A 181 -13.90 -15.06 -4.47
N SER A 182 -12.72 -14.47 -4.59
CA SER A 182 -12.50 -13.07 -4.24
C SER A 182 -12.59 -12.18 -5.49
N THR A 183 -13.20 -11.01 -5.38
CA THR A 183 -13.23 -10.00 -6.46
C THR A 183 -13.07 -8.60 -5.87
N LEU A 184 -12.79 -7.61 -6.74
CA LEU A 184 -12.49 -6.25 -6.31
C LEU A 184 -13.74 -5.37 -6.28
N ALA A 185 -13.88 -4.57 -5.22
CA ALA A 185 -14.61 -3.31 -5.25
C ALA A 185 -13.60 -2.16 -5.39
N TYR A 186 -13.26 -1.86 -6.65
CA TYR A 186 -12.14 -1.01 -7.05
C TYR A 186 -12.50 -0.23 -8.31
N ASN A 187 -12.28 1.09 -8.32
CA ASN A 187 -12.60 1.98 -9.43
C ASN A 187 -14.05 1.79 -9.93
N GLN A 188 -14.26 1.28 -11.14
CA GLN A 188 -15.58 1.07 -11.74
C GLN A 188 -16.45 0.04 -11.00
N SER A 189 -15.87 -0.87 -10.21
CA SER A 189 -16.62 -1.83 -9.39
C SER A 189 -16.83 -1.38 -7.94
N LEU A 190 -16.61 -0.09 -7.62
CA LEU A 190 -16.72 0.42 -6.25
C LEU A 190 -18.08 0.14 -5.61
N LEU A 191 -19.18 0.36 -6.35
CA LEU A 191 -20.53 0.17 -5.85
C LEU A 191 -20.98 -1.29 -6.01
N PRO A 192 -21.78 -1.84 -5.07
CA PRO A 192 -22.35 -3.17 -5.23
C PRO A 192 -23.38 -3.23 -6.35
N SER A 193 -23.61 -4.44 -6.87
CA SER A 193 -24.72 -4.71 -7.79
C SER A 193 -26.07 -4.57 -7.06
N THR A 194 -27.06 -4.00 -7.75
CA THR A 194 -28.46 -4.00 -7.28
C THR A 194 -29.25 -5.18 -7.83
N LEU A 195 -28.75 -5.83 -8.89
CA LEU A 195 -29.40 -6.98 -9.52
C LEU A 195 -29.18 -8.30 -8.74
N GLU A 196 -27.98 -8.53 -8.21
CA GLU A 196 -27.66 -9.77 -7.49
C GLU A 196 -26.71 -9.48 -6.31
N LYS A 197 -26.98 -10.08 -5.15
CA LYS A 197 -26.05 -10.03 -4.02
C LYS A 197 -24.92 -11.05 -4.24
N PRO A 198 -23.71 -10.84 -3.71
CA PRO A 198 -22.66 -11.84 -3.74
C PRO A 198 -23.09 -13.17 -3.11
N GLU A 199 -22.66 -14.29 -3.69
CA GLU A 199 -22.80 -15.61 -3.07
C GLU A 199 -22.06 -15.69 -1.73
N LYS A 200 -22.44 -16.65 -0.87
CA LYS A 200 -21.86 -16.78 0.48
C LYS A 200 -20.35 -17.03 0.49
N ASN A 201 -19.83 -17.67 -0.55
CA ASN A 201 -18.40 -17.93 -0.74
C ASN A 201 -17.72 -16.88 -1.64
N VAL A 202 -18.37 -15.73 -1.90
CA VAL A 202 -17.74 -14.59 -2.55
C VAL A 202 -17.18 -13.64 -1.49
N GLU A 203 -15.92 -13.26 -1.65
CA GLU A 203 -15.26 -12.24 -0.85
C GLU A 203 -15.11 -10.96 -1.68
N ILE A 204 -15.44 -9.82 -1.08
CA ILE A 204 -15.26 -8.51 -1.70
C ILE A 204 -14.01 -7.85 -1.11
N MET A 205 -12.98 -7.73 -1.93
CA MET A 205 -11.79 -6.96 -1.61
C MET A 205 -12.05 -5.49 -1.92
N PHE A 206 -12.36 -4.73 -0.88
CA PHE A 206 -12.75 -3.33 -0.95
C PHE A 206 -11.53 -2.43 -0.85
N CYS A 207 -11.29 -1.63 -1.90
CA CYS A 207 -10.11 -0.79 -2.01
C CYS A 207 -10.45 0.68 -1.73
N PHE A 208 -9.78 1.29 -0.76
CA PHE A 208 -9.86 2.72 -0.52
C PHE A 208 -8.93 3.49 -1.46
N THR A 209 -9.23 3.59 -2.76
CA THR A 209 -8.39 4.37 -3.70
C THR A 209 -8.73 5.85 -3.74
N ASN A 210 -7.87 6.71 -4.29
CA ASN A 210 -8.24 8.09 -4.66
C ASN A 210 -8.90 8.89 -3.50
N ILE A 211 -8.29 8.81 -2.30
CA ILE A 211 -8.66 9.59 -1.11
C ILE A 211 -7.44 10.37 -0.63
N ASP A 212 -7.67 11.48 0.08
CA ASP A 212 -6.59 12.27 0.66
C ASP A 212 -5.90 11.52 1.81
N ARG A 213 -4.62 11.19 1.65
CA ARG A 213 -3.85 10.42 2.64
C ARG A 213 -3.36 11.22 3.84
N ARG A 214 -3.59 12.54 3.87
CA ARG A 214 -3.25 13.38 5.04
C ARG A 214 -4.20 13.18 6.20
N TYR A 215 -5.41 12.73 5.92
CA TYR A 215 -6.49 12.61 6.88
C TYR A 215 -6.94 11.16 6.98
N ALA A 216 -7.33 10.75 8.18
CA ALA A 216 -7.95 9.45 8.38
C ALA A 216 -9.21 9.30 7.50
N ILE A 217 -9.53 8.06 7.12
CA ILE A 217 -10.64 7.72 6.23
C ILE A 217 -11.96 8.27 6.75
N ASP A 218 -12.23 8.12 8.04
CA ASP A 218 -13.46 8.55 8.71
C ASP A 218 -13.41 10.00 9.23
N SER A 219 -12.38 10.77 8.87
CA SER A 219 -12.29 12.19 9.21
C SER A 219 -13.22 13.04 8.33
N GLU A 220 -13.92 14.00 8.94
CA GLU A 220 -14.71 15.00 8.18
C GLU A 220 -13.86 15.85 7.22
N LYS A 221 -12.54 15.95 7.46
CA LYS A 221 -11.61 16.62 6.54
C LYS A 221 -11.38 15.81 5.26
N ASN A 222 -11.56 14.49 5.29
CA ASN A 222 -11.36 13.59 4.15
C ASN A 222 -12.64 13.49 3.30
N LYS A 223 -12.94 14.55 2.56
CA LYS A 223 -14.16 14.62 1.74
C LYS A 223 -14.23 13.53 0.67
N ASP A 224 -13.09 13.17 0.08
CA ASP A 224 -13.00 12.17 -0.97
C ASP A 224 -13.29 10.74 -0.45
N ALA A 225 -13.05 10.48 0.84
CA ALA A 225 -13.36 9.20 1.47
C ALA A 225 -14.86 8.95 1.65
N LYS A 226 -15.72 9.99 1.65
CA LYS A 226 -17.17 9.85 1.90
C LYS A 226 -17.84 8.90 0.92
N ARG A 227 -17.47 8.94 -0.36
CA ARG A 227 -18.03 8.01 -1.37
C ARG A 227 -17.65 6.56 -1.11
N PHE A 228 -16.44 6.31 -0.59
CA PHE A 228 -15.96 4.96 -0.26
C PHE A 228 -16.61 4.45 1.02
N ILE A 229 -16.79 5.29 2.03
CA ILE A 229 -17.50 4.93 3.26
C ILE A 229 -18.94 4.52 2.92
N ASN A 230 -19.65 5.30 2.10
CA ASN A 230 -21.00 4.97 1.67
C ASN A 230 -21.04 3.66 0.86
N ALA A 231 -20.15 3.50 -0.11
CA ALA A 231 -20.05 2.28 -0.89
C ALA A 231 -19.78 1.04 -0.02
N LEU A 232 -18.87 1.15 0.96
CA LEU A 232 -18.57 0.08 1.89
C LEU A 232 -19.77 -0.26 2.78
N GLN A 233 -20.52 0.74 3.24
CA GLN A 233 -21.77 0.51 3.97
C GLN A 233 -22.79 -0.23 3.09
N ASP A 234 -22.88 0.10 1.81
CA ASP A 234 -23.77 -0.58 0.86
C ASP A 234 -23.34 -2.04 0.62
N TRP A 235 -22.03 -2.31 0.50
CA TRP A 235 -21.50 -3.67 0.43
C TRP A 235 -21.82 -4.49 1.69
N ARG A 236 -21.67 -3.89 2.87
CA ARG A 236 -21.97 -4.54 4.15
C ARG A 236 -23.45 -4.87 4.35
N LYS A 237 -24.36 -4.23 3.62
CA LYS A 237 -25.79 -4.64 3.58
C LYS A 237 -26.01 -5.91 2.75
N GLN A 238 -25.03 -6.30 1.92
CA GLN A 238 -25.14 -7.45 1.02
C GLN A 238 -24.31 -8.65 1.45
N THR A 239 -23.16 -8.43 2.09
CA THR A 239 -22.25 -9.51 2.55
C THR A 239 -21.42 -9.08 3.76
N ASP A 240 -21.05 -10.06 4.59
CA ASP A 240 -20.10 -9.89 5.71
C ASP A 240 -18.66 -10.27 5.29
N ASN A 241 -18.47 -10.85 4.11
CA ASN A 241 -17.18 -11.34 3.63
C ASN A 241 -16.39 -10.23 2.92
N ILE A 242 -15.97 -9.24 3.71
CA ILE A 242 -15.21 -8.07 3.23
C ILE A 242 -13.73 -8.19 3.63
N PHE A 243 -12.86 -8.01 2.64
CA PHE A 243 -11.42 -7.85 2.79
C PHE A 243 -11.08 -6.38 2.53
N ILE A 244 -10.40 -5.70 3.47
CA ILE A 244 -9.98 -4.29 3.27
C ILE A 244 -8.59 -4.24 2.65
N TRP A 245 -8.46 -3.47 1.57
CA TRP A 245 -7.19 -3.05 1.00
C TRP A 245 -7.09 -1.52 1.12
N ASP A 246 -6.16 -1.05 1.94
CA ASP A 246 -5.83 0.37 2.07
C ASP A 246 -4.39 0.65 1.60
N TYR A 247 -4.11 1.89 1.22
CA TYR A 247 -2.85 2.29 0.60
C TYR A 247 -2.16 3.36 1.44
N ASN A 248 -0.95 3.05 1.89
CA ASN A 248 -0.18 3.90 2.80
C ASN A 248 1.13 4.39 2.15
N VAL A 249 1.16 4.40 0.82
CA VAL A 249 2.34 4.60 0.01
C VAL A 249 2.07 5.51 -1.19
N ASN A 250 3.13 6.02 -1.81
CA ASN A 250 3.10 6.46 -3.20
C ASN A 250 3.77 5.42 -4.11
N TYR A 251 3.03 4.90 -5.08
CA TYR A 251 3.49 3.81 -5.95
C TYR A 251 4.64 4.21 -6.87
N PHE A 252 4.61 5.45 -7.34
CA PHE A 252 5.48 5.94 -8.39
C PHE A 252 6.77 6.56 -7.86
N HIS A 253 6.82 6.84 -6.55
CA HIS A 253 7.86 7.63 -5.93
C HIS A 253 8.19 7.14 -4.51
N SER A 254 8.97 6.07 -4.40
CA SER A 254 9.32 5.42 -3.11
C SER A 254 10.05 6.31 -2.09
N LEU A 255 10.82 7.29 -2.56
CA LEU A 255 11.52 8.27 -1.74
C LEU A 255 10.73 9.59 -1.59
N PHE A 256 9.46 9.63 -2.02
CA PHE A 256 8.62 10.81 -1.83
C PHE A 256 8.30 11.01 -0.35
N PRO A 257 8.56 12.21 0.23
CA PRO A 257 8.10 12.54 1.57
C PRO A 257 6.56 12.49 1.62
N PHE A 258 6.01 11.41 2.19
CA PHE A 258 4.58 11.05 2.12
C PHE A 258 3.95 11.05 3.52
N PRO A 259 3.49 12.23 4.01
CA PRO A 259 3.09 12.42 5.41
C PRO A 259 1.70 11.86 5.72
N ASN A 260 1.64 10.56 6.00
CA ASN A 260 0.41 9.83 6.33
C ASN A 260 0.49 8.97 7.62
N LEU A 261 1.63 8.95 8.32
CA LEU A 261 1.86 8.09 9.49
C LEU A 261 0.81 8.31 10.58
N LYS A 262 0.46 9.56 10.88
CA LYS A 262 -0.59 9.90 11.87
C LYS A 262 -1.96 9.29 11.58
N THR A 263 -2.24 8.89 10.33
CA THR A 263 -3.55 8.33 9.95
C THR A 263 -3.70 6.86 10.30
N PHE A 264 -2.59 6.13 10.51
CA PHE A 264 -2.59 4.67 10.62
C PHE A 264 -3.49 4.20 11.77
N LYS A 265 -3.32 4.77 12.97
CA LYS A 265 -4.11 4.38 14.15
C LYS A 265 -5.61 4.57 13.92
N GLN A 266 -6.01 5.74 13.42
CA GLN A 266 -7.43 6.03 13.21
C GLN A 266 -8.03 5.17 12.09
N ASN A 267 -7.32 4.95 10.98
CA ASN A 267 -7.78 4.07 9.90
C ASN A 267 -7.93 2.62 10.36
N ILE A 268 -6.96 2.08 11.10
CA ILE A 268 -7.01 0.70 11.59
C ILE A 268 -8.12 0.55 12.65
N LEU A 269 -8.31 1.53 13.53
CA LEU A 269 -9.45 1.56 14.46
C LEU A 269 -10.79 1.63 13.71
N TYR A 270 -10.89 2.43 12.66
CA TYR A 270 -12.06 2.46 11.79
C TYR A 270 -12.36 1.07 11.20
N PHE A 271 -11.35 0.37 10.68
CA PHE A 271 -11.49 -1.00 10.16
C PHE A 271 -11.98 -1.98 11.23
N LYS A 272 -11.45 -1.90 12.46
CA LYS A 272 -11.94 -2.67 13.61
C LYS A 272 -13.42 -2.34 13.90
N ASN A 273 -13.79 -1.06 13.94
CA ASN A 273 -15.13 -0.61 14.30
C ASN A 273 -16.20 -0.99 13.25
N ILE A 274 -15.82 -1.05 11.97
CA ILE A 274 -16.70 -1.59 10.93
C ILE A 274 -16.71 -3.13 10.88
N GLY A 275 -16.00 -3.81 11.78
CA GLY A 275 -15.99 -5.26 11.89
C GLY A 275 -15.23 -5.98 10.77
N ALA A 276 -14.33 -5.29 10.05
CA ALA A 276 -13.48 -5.92 9.05
C ALA A 276 -12.65 -7.06 9.68
N LYS A 277 -12.55 -8.20 8.99
CA LYS A 277 -11.81 -9.37 9.46
C LYS A 277 -10.47 -9.58 8.80
N LYS A 278 -10.27 -8.97 7.63
CA LYS A 278 -9.05 -9.06 6.85
C LYS A 278 -8.64 -7.66 6.42
N VAL A 279 -7.40 -7.29 6.71
CA VAL A 279 -6.85 -5.97 6.40
C VAL A 279 -5.49 -6.14 5.77
N PHE A 280 -5.32 -5.55 4.60
CA PHE A 280 -4.04 -5.37 3.94
C PHE A 280 -3.76 -3.88 3.80
N LEU A 281 -2.58 -3.48 4.22
CA LEU A 281 -2.09 -2.13 4.11
C LEU A 281 -0.92 -2.14 3.13
N GLU A 282 -1.08 -1.50 1.99
CA GLU A 282 -0.04 -1.45 0.98
C GLU A 282 0.98 -0.36 1.31
N GLY A 283 2.19 -0.80 1.67
CA GLY A 283 3.39 0.02 1.78
C GLY A 283 4.26 -0.05 0.51
N ILE A 284 5.54 0.30 0.63
CA ILE A 284 6.48 0.41 -0.51
C ILE A 284 7.25 -0.88 -0.81
N GLY A 285 6.76 -2.03 -0.35
CA GLY A 285 7.37 -3.33 -0.64
C GLY A 285 7.54 -3.62 -2.15
N PRO A 286 8.49 -4.46 -2.55
CA PRO A 286 9.51 -5.12 -1.75
C PRO A 286 10.78 -4.27 -1.60
N GLN A 287 10.70 -2.95 -1.80
CA GLN A 287 11.87 -2.06 -1.80
C GLN A 287 11.93 -1.14 -0.58
N GLN A 288 13.06 -0.45 -0.42
CA GLN A 288 13.20 0.61 0.57
C GLN A 288 12.53 1.90 0.07
N GLY A 289 12.12 2.72 1.03
CA GLY A 289 11.55 4.05 0.79
C GLY A 289 11.56 4.91 2.04
N GLU A 290 10.93 6.08 1.94
CA GLU A 290 10.78 7.04 3.05
C GLU A 290 10.12 6.36 4.26
N PHE A 291 10.79 6.43 5.42
CA PHE A 291 10.35 5.82 6.69
C PHE A 291 9.81 4.38 6.58
N SER A 292 10.28 3.59 5.61
CA SER A 292 9.72 2.28 5.29
C SER A 292 9.71 1.31 6.48
N GLU A 293 10.75 1.29 7.32
CA GLU A 293 10.84 0.44 8.51
C GLU A 293 9.93 0.94 9.63
N LEU A 294 9.87 2.26 9.83
CA LEU A 294 8.98 2.87 10.83
C LEU A 294 7.52 2.62 10.48
N LYS A 295 7.13 2.84 9.21
CA LYS A 295 5.77 2.57 8.73
C LYS A 295 5.42 1.10 8.88
N SER A 296 6.34 0.19 8.56
CA SER A 296 6.16 -1.25 8.78
C SER A 296 5.92 -1.58 10.24
N TYR A 297 6.78 -1.11 11.14
CA TYR A 297 6.67 -1.38 12.57
C TYR A 297 5.34 -0.86 13.15
N ILE A 298 4.99 0.40 12.88
CA ILE A 298 3.75 1.01 13.40
C ILE A 298 2.52 0.30 12.86
N ALA A 299 2.48 0.00 11.56
CA ALA A 299 1.37 -0.74 10.97
C ALA A 299 1.23 -2.14 11.57
N SER A 300 2.34 -2.87 11.69
CA SER A 300 2.39 -4.22 12.25
C SER A 300 1.83 -4.28 13.67
N GLU A 301 2.29 -3.37 14.54
CA GLU A 301 1.85 -3.29 15.94
C GLU A 301 0.37 -2.93 16.06
N LEU A 302 -0.12 -1.97 15.25
CA LEU A 302 -1.52 -1.55 15.25
C LEU A 302 -2.45 -2.59 14.64
N LEU A 303 -1.99 -3.33 13.63
CA LEU A 303 -2.74 -4.45 13.04
C LEU A 303 -2.88 -5.61 14.04
N TRP A 304 -1.89 -5.84 14.90
CA TRP A 304 -2.05 -6.79 16.00
C TRP A 304 -2.98 -6.21 17.08
N ASN A 305 -2.72 -4.99 17.55
CA ASN A 305 -3.49 -4.32 18.59
C ASN A 305 -3.91 -2.89 18.20
N PRO A 306 -5.13 -2.70 17.65
CA PRO A 306 -5.60 -1.37 17.23
C PRO A 306 -5.72 -0.35 18.35
N ASP A 307 -5.85 -0.80 19.60
CA ASP A 307 -5.99 0.08 20.77
C ASP A 307 -4.63 0.57 21.30
N ALA A 308 -3.51 0.12 20.72
CA ALA A 308 -2.18 0.54 21.14
C ALA A 308 -1.96 2.06 20.98
N ASP A 309 -1.07 2.61 21.79
CA ASP A 309 -0.68 4.01 21.72
C ASP A 309 0.37 4.22 20.62
N ALA A 310 -0.07 4.75 19.47
CA ALA A 310 0.80 4.99 18.33
C ALA A 310 1.95 5.97 18.62
N ASP A 311 1.77 6.94 19.53
CA ASP A 311 2.84 7.87 19.90
C ASP A 311 3.91 7.18 20.75
N LEU A 312 3.50 6.27 21.65
CA LEU A 312 4.45 5.45 22.40
C LEU A 312 5.21 4.48 21.49
N LEU A 313 4.51 3.83 20.54
CA LEU A 313 5.14 2.96 19.55
C LEU A 313 6.16 3.72 18.69
N MET A 314 5.79 4.91 18.21
CA MET A 314 6.67 5.81 17.46
C MET A 314 7.90 6.19 18.29
N ASN A 315 7.71 6.60 19.54
CA ASN A 315 8.83 6.97 20.39
C ASN A 315 9.77 5.77 20.64
N ASP A 316 9.24 4.59 20.96
CA ASP A 316 10.06 3.39 21.20
C ASP A 316 10.87 3.03 19.95
N PHE A 317 10.23 3.02 18.78
CA PHE A 317 10.94 2.79 17.51
C PHE A 317 12.04 3.85 17.30
N LEU A 318 11.69 5.14 17.34
CA LEU A 318 12.64 6.20 17.02
C LEU A 318 13.83 6.21 17.99
N MET A 319 13.61 5.97 19.28
CA MET A 319 14.67 5.90 20.30
C MET A 319 15.68 4.79 19.99
N ASN A 320 15.20 3.59 19.64
CA ASN A 320 16.09 2.45 19.38
C ASN A 320 16.70 2.50 17.97
N TYR A 321 15.97 3.03 16.98
CA TYR A 321 16.37 3.05 15.57
C TYR A 321 17.26 4.26 15.21
N TYR A 322 17.05 5.44 15.79
CA TYR A 322 17.84 6.64 15.48
C TYR A 322 18.76 7.09 16.64
N GLY A 323 18.69 6.44 17.82
CA GLY A 323 19.52 6.78 18.98
C GLY A 323 19.30 8.22 19.45
N ASP A 324 20.36 8.94 19.79
CA ASP A 324 20.29 10.31 20.32
C ASP A 324 19.63 11.35 19.39
N ALA A 325 19.45 11.00 18.11
CA ALA A 325 18.77 11.83 17.11
C ALA A 325 17.24 11.66 17.09
N TRP A 326 16.67 10.75 17.87
CA TRP A 326 15.26 10.36 17.78
C TRP A 326 14.28 11.53 17.91
N LYS A 327 14.58 12.51 18.77
CA LYS A 327 13.72 13.69 18.97
C LYS A 327 13.69 14.60 17.74
N ASP A 328 14.82 14.77 17.07
CA ASP A 328 14.92 15.58 15.85
C ASP A 328 14.22 14.88 14.67
N ILE A 329 14.28 13.55 14.60
CA ILE A 329 13.50 12.79 13.61
C ILE A 329 12.00 12.91 13.88
N LYS A 330 11.58 12.83 15.15
CA LYS A 330 10.18 13.09 15.53
C LYS A 330 9.74 14.51 15.15
N GLU A 331 10.58 15.50 15.44
CA GLU A 331 10.35 16.91 15.06
C GLU A 331 10.19 17.06 13.54
N TYR A 332 11.03 16.40 12.74
CA TYR A 332 10.91 16.39 11.28
C TYR A 332 9.59 15.77 10.80
N ILE A 333 9.20 14.59 11.30
CA ILE A 333 7.92 13.94 10.95
C ILE A 333 6.75 14.88 11.24
N GLN A 334 6.70 15.45 12.44
CA GLN A 334 5.62 16.35 12.87
C GLN A 334 5.57 17.64 12.04
N THR A 335 6.73 18.20 11.71
CA THR A 335 6.83 19.42 10.89
C THR A 335 6.36 19.16 9.45
N LEU A 336 6.76 18.02 8.88
CA LEU A 336 6.31 17.60 7.55
C LEU A 336 4.79 17.41 7.50
N GLU A 337 4.23 16.68 8.48
CA GLU A 337 2.80 16.42 8.57
C GLU A 337 1.98 17.70 8.78
N LEU A 338 2.44 18.63 9.63
CA LEU A 338 1.78 19.91 9.86
C LEU A 338 1.77 20.78 8.60
N ASN A 339 2.91 20.87 7.90
CA ASN A 339 3.00 21.64 6.66
C ASN A 339 2.12 21.05 5.55
N ALA A 340 1.97 19.72 5.50
CA ALA A 340 1.09 19.05 4.54
C ALA A 340 -0.39 19.29 4.85
N GLU A 341 -0.82 19.31 6.12
CA GLU A 341 -2.20 19.65 6.49
C GLU A 341 -2.59 21.06 6.09
N ASN A 342 -1.67 22.01 6.20
CA ASN A 342 -1.91 23.42 5.88
C ASN A 342 -1.97 23.69 4.37
N TYR A 343 -1.72 22.69 3.53
CA TYR A 343 -1.80 22.83 2.08
C TYR A 343 -3.18 22.43 1.55
N THR A 344 -3.57 22.91 0.37
CA THR A 344 -4.92 22.65 -0.17
C THR A 344 -5.00 21.39 -1.03
N ILE A 345 -3.90 20.98 -1.66
CA ILE A 345 -3.90 19.83 -2.58
C ILE A 345 -3.87 18.51 -1.79
N PRO A 346 -4.81 17.56 -2.05
CA PRO A 346 -4.81 16.23 -1.45
C PRO A 346 -3.50 15.47 -1.61
N LEU A 347 -3.11 14.68 -0.60
CA LEU A 347 -1.99 13.76 -0.72
C LEU A 347 -2.46 12.49 -1.44
N ASP A 348 -2.06 12.33 -2.68
CA ASP A 348 -2.49 11.26 -3.57
C ASP A 348 -1.38 10.22 -3.78
N VAL A 349 -1.79 8.95 -3.86
CA VAL A 349 -0.89 7.79 -3.94
C VAL A 349 -0.15 7.68 -5.29
N TYR A 350 -0.57 8.47 -6.29
CA TYR A 350 0.03 8.54 -7.61
C TYR A 350 0.71 9.90 -7.89
N ALA A 351 0.66 10.84 -6.93
CA ALA A 351 1.15 12.18 -7.15
C ALA A 351 2.68 12.23 -7.31
N ASN A 352 3.13 13.06 -8.26
CA ASN A 352 4.54 13.44 -8.34
C ASN A 352 4.85 14.54 -7.31
N PRO A 353 6.03 14.54 -6.65
CA PRO A 353 6.43 15.57 -5.69
C PRO A 353 6.26 17.01 -6.20
N VAL A 354 6.40 17.25 -7.51
CA VAL A 354 6.20 18.55 -8.17
C VAL A 354 4.85 19.18 -7.85
N LEU A 355 3.80 18.36 -7.66
CA LEU A 355 2.46 18.84 -7.35
C LEU A 355 2.42 19.64 -6.03
N TYR A 356 3.36 19.38 -5.12
CA TYR A 356 3.40 19.99 -3.78
C TYR A 356 4.47 21.08 -3.62
N LYS A 357 5.09 21.52 -4.74
CA LYS A 357 6.18 22.51 -4.76
C LYS A 357 5.79 23.89 -4.20
N ASP A 358 4.51 24.24 -4.26
CA ASP A 358 3.99 25.51 -3.72
C ASP A 358 3.40 25.34 -2.31
N GLY A 359 3.47 24.12 -1.76
CA GLY A 359 2.92 23.73 -0.47
C GLY A 359 3.99 23.23 0.49
N TYR A 360 3.78 22.03 1.03
CA TYR A 360 4.70 21.46 2.03
C TYR A 360 6.08 21.12 1.48
N LEU A 361 6.27 21.07 0.15
CA LEU A 361 7.56 20.90 -0.51
C LEU A 361 8.10 22.18 -1.16
N ASN A 362 7.67 23.36 -0.72
CA ASN A 362 8.29 24.60 -1.16
C ASN A 362 9.74 24.75 -0.65
N ASN A 363 10.50 25.67 -1.26
CA ASN A 363 11.92 25.87 -0.95
C ASN A 363 12.19 26.16 0.54
N GLN A 364 11.31 26.92 1.20
CA GLN A 364 11.44 27.24 2.62
C GLN A 364 11.27 26.00 3.50
N ASN A 365 10.24 25.20 3.22
CA ASN A 365 9.95 23.96 3.94
C ASN A 365 11.03 22.90 3.69
N ILE A 366 11.50 22.72 2.44
CA ILE A 366 12.63 21.84 2.12
C ILE A 366 13.88 22.24 2.91
N ALA A 367 14.20 23.54 2.98
CA ALA A 367 15.35 24.03 3.75
C ALA A 367 15.19 23.75 5.25
N LEU A 368 13.99 23.95 5.79
CA LEU A 368 13.65 23.64 7.18
C LEU A 368 13.84 22.14 7.48
N TYR A 369 13.30 21.25 6.65
CA TYR A 369 13.45 19.81 6.83
C TYR A 369 14.91 19.37 6.80
N LYS A 370 15.68 19.85 5.82
CA LYS A 370 17.12 19.57 5.74
C LYS A 370 17.86 20.06 6.98
N ASN A 371 17.49 21.21 7.54
CA ASN A 371 18.12 21.71 8.76
C ASN A 371 17.88 20.77 9.95
N ILE A 372 16.64 20.34 10.16
CA ILE A 372 16.28 19.39 11.24
C ILE A 372 17.06 18.08 11.06
N LEU A 373 17.04 17.51 9.84
CA LEU A 373 17.73 16.25 9.54
C LEU A 373 19.27 16.36 9.66
N ASN A 374 19.88 17.48 9.26
CA ASN A 374 21.31 17.69 9.42
C ASN A 374 21.71 17.85 10.90
N LYS A 375 20.89 18.51 11.71
CA LYS A 375 21.07 18.55 13.16
C LYS A 375 21.01 17.14 13.77
N ALA A 376 20.05 16.33 13.32
CA ALA A 376 19.92 14.93 13.71
C ALA A 376 21.18 14.12 13.33
N LEU A 377 21.63 14.24 12.07
CA LEU A 377 22.83 13.57 11.54
C LEU A 377 24.09 13.93 12.34
N ASN A 378 24.26 15.20 12.70
CA ASN A 378 25.42 15.66 13.46
C ASN A 378 25.53 15.01 14.86
N LYS A 379 24.40 14.68 15.50
CA LYS A 379 24.37 14.01 16.81
C LYS A 379 24.89 12.58 16.75
N VAL A 380 24.71 11.90 15.63
CA VAL A 380 25.02 10.47 15.48
C VAL A 380 26.08 10.18 14.41
N LYS A 381 26.81 11.20 13.93
CA LYS A 381 27.79 11.07 12.83
C LYS A 381 28.87 10.01 13.04
N ALA A 382 29.21 9.71 14.30
CA ALA A 382 30.19 8.69 14.65
C ALA A 382 29.60 7.26 14.62
N ASN A 383 28.28 7.12 14.69
CA ASN A 383 27.58 5.85 14.58
C ASN A 383 27.11 5.67 13.13
N ILE A 384 27.85 4.87 12.36
CA ILE A 384 27.58 4.68 10.93
C ILE A 384 26.15 4.19 10.66
N LYS A 385 25.63 3.30 11.52
CA LYS A 385 24.29 2.72 11.40
C LYS A 385 23.21 3.79 11.51
N TYR A 386 23.23 4.58 12.60
CA TYR A 386 22.28 5.68 12.79
C TYR A 386 22.46 6.78 11.75
N SER A 387 23.70 7.10 11.37
CA SER A 387 23.97 8.12 10.36
C SER A 387 23.38 7.75 8.98
N ASN A 388 23.51 6.48 8.56
CA ASN A 388 22.96 5.99 7.29
C ASN A 388 21.43 6.03 7.27
N ARG A 389 20.78 5.71 8.40
CA ARG A 389 19.31 5.82 8.53
C ARG A 389 18.83 7.27 8.34
N ILE A 390 19.52 8.24 8.92
CA ILE A 390 19.18 9.66 8.74
C ILE A 390 19.46 10.13 7.32
N LYS A 391 20.58 9.69 6.72
CA LYS A 391 20.92 10.00 5.32
C LYS A 391 19.87 9.50 4.34
N LYS A 392 19.23 8.35 4.61
CA LYS A 392 18.08 7.87 3.83
C LYS A 392 16.94 8.88 3.83
N GLU A 393 16.58 9.42 4.99
CA GLU A 393 15.49 10.42 5.06
C GLU A 393 15.89 11.77 4.44
N ILE A 394 17.17 12.14 4.49
CA ILE A 394 17.70 13.28 3.72
C ILE A 394 17.55 13.02 2.21
N LEU A 395 17.86 11.81 1.75
CA LEU A 395 17.72 11.40 0.36
C LEU A 395 16.27 11.52 -0.13
N SER A 396 15.28 11.26 0.73
CA SER A 396 13.85 11.49 0.43
C SER A 396 13.53 12.96 0.12
N ILE A 397 14.09 13.90 0.89
CA ILE A 397 13.95 15.33 0.62
C ILE A 397 14.70 15.75 -0.65
N GLU A 398 15.90 15.20 -0.88
CA GLU A 398 16.68 15.47 -2.09
C GLU A 398 15.99 14.94 -3.35
N TYR A 399 15.37 13.77 -3.27
CA TYR A 399 14.56 13.21 -4.34
C TYR A 399 13.45 14.18 -4.77
N ALA A 400 12.68 14.68 -3.80
CA ALA A 400 11.64 15.68 -4.05
C ALA A 400 12.21 16.98 -4.67
N GLU A 401 13.34 17.47 -4.18
CA GLU A 401 14.01 18.66 -4.73
C GLU A 401 14.43 18.46 -6.20
N LEU A 402 14.95 17.28 -6.54
CA LEU A 402 15.35 16.93 -7.91
C LEU A 402 14.15 16.80 -8.85
N GLU A 403 13.06 16.16 -8.41
CA GLU A 403 11.80 16.11 -9.15
C GLU A 403 11.27 17.52 -9.44
N ILE A 404 11.19 18.38 -8.40
CA ILE A 404 10.72 19.76 -8.53
C ILE A 404 11.58 20.54 -9.51
N TYR A 405 12.90 20.57 -9.31
CA TYR A 405 13.82 21.35 -10.14
C TYR A 405 13.72 20.97 -11.62
N SER A 406 13.71 19.66 -11.92
CA SER A 406 13.65 19.15 -13.30
C SER A 406 12.39 19.57 -14.07
N ASN A 407 11.29 19.84 -13.36
CA ASN A 407 10.01 20.21 -13.96
C ASN A 407 9.77 21.73 -13.98
N THR A 408 10.53 22.52 -13.21
CA THR A 408 10.38 23.99 -13.16
C THR A 408 11.42 24.76 -13.98
N ALA A 409 12.51 24.11 -14.41
CA ALA A 409 13.62 24.73 -15.12
C ALA A 409 13.30 25.07 -16.60
N ASN A 410 12.35 25.98 -16.84
CA ASN A 410 11.95 26.41 -18.19
C ASN A 410 12.51 27.79 -18.62
N GLN A 411 13.46 28.40 -17.90
CA GLN A 411 14.03 29.70 -18.30
C GLN A 411 15.43 29.61 -18.94
N PRO A 412 15.67 30.24 -20.13
CA PRO A 412 16.93 30.08 -20.89
C PRO A 412 18.20 30.70 -20.27
N ALA A 413 18.10 31.74 -19.43
CA ALA A 413 19.24 32.58 -19.06
C ALA A 413 20.08 32.05 -17.86
N GLU A 414 19.56 31.13 -17.06
CA GLU A 414 20.28 30.59 -15.88
C GLU A 414 21.13 29.33 -16.20
N ARG A 415 21.19 28.89 -17.46
CA ARG A 415 21.40 27.48 -17.85
C ARG A 415 22.78 26.85 -17.69
N SER A 416 23.90 27.56 -17.57
CA SER A 416 25.22 26.88 -17.55
C SER A 416 25.71 26.54 -16.14
N SER A 417 25.73 27.51 -15.22
CA SER A 417 26.17 27.31 -13.84
C SER A 417 25.15 26.51 -13.01
N SER A 418 23.85 26.75 -13.25
CA SER A 418 22.77 26.01 -12.57
C SER A 418 22.70 24.54 -13.01
N LYS A 419 22.94 24.24 -14.31
CA LYS A 419 22.97 22.87 -14.84
C LYS A 419 24.14 22.06 -14.30
N ASN A 420 25.32 22.66 -14.18
CA ASN A 420 26.48 21.98 -13.57
C ASN A 420 26.22 21.66 -12.08
N LYS A 421 25.62 22.59 -11.33
CA LYS A 421 25.24 22.37 -9.93
C LYS A 421 24.17 21.28 -9.80
N PHE A 422 23.19 21.25 -10.69
CA PHE A 422 22.15 20.22 -10.72
C PHE A 422 22.72 18.82 -11.05
N ASN A 423 23.58 18.73 -12.07
CA ASN A 423 24.24 17.47 -12.42
C ASN A 423 25.13 16.95 -11.28
N SER A 424 25.80 17.85 -10.56
CA SER A 424 26.56 17.48 -9.35
C SER A 424 25.65 16.91 -8.27
N LYS A 425 24.47 17.53 -8.03
CA LYS A 425 23.46 16.98 -7.11
C LYS A 425 22.94 15.61 -7.55
N LEU A 426 22.64 15.42 -8.83
CA LEU A 426 22.21 14.12 -9.38
C LEU A 426 23.25 13.02 -9.14
N ASN A 427 24.54 13.32 -9.37
CA ASN A 427 25.62 12.36 -9.12
C ASN A 427 25.77 12.07 -7.62
N SER A 428 25.70 13.09 -6.76
CA SER A 428 25.74 12.90 -5.30
C SER A 428 24.57 12.03 -4.81
N PHE A 429 23.37 12.27 -5.32
CA PHE A 429 22.17 11.50 -5.02
C PHE A 429 22.36 10.02 -5.40
N LYS A 430 22.87 9.76 -6.61
CA LYS A 430 23.15 8.40 -7.09
C LYS A 430 24.15 7.67 -6.21
N GLU A 431 25.27 8.31 -5.88
CA GLU A 431 26.31 7.68 -5.06
C GLU A 431 25.81 7.40 -3.64
N GLU A 432 25.02 8.28 -3.05
CA GLU A 432 24.45 8.03 -1.72
C GLU A 432 23.35 6.96 -1.75
N ALA A 433 22.46 6.97 -2.75
CA ALA A 433 21.47 5.91 -2.96
C ALA A 433 22.13 4.52 -3.08
N LYS A 434 23.25 4.44 -3.82
CA LYS A 434 24.04 3.22 -3.95
C LYS A 434 24.63 2.76 -2.62
N LYS A 435 25.20 3.66 -1.81
CA LYS A 435 25.72 3.32 -0.46
C LYS A 435 24.64 2.81 0.48
N LEU A 436 23.40 3.27 0.31
CA LEU A 436 22.24 2.89 1.11
C LEU A 436 21.48 1.68 0.53
N ASN A 437 21.97 1.06 -0.54
CA ASN A 437 21.32 -0.05 -1.24
C ASN A 437 19.88 0.27 -1.71
N ILE A 438 19.66 1.49 -2.19
CA ILE A 438 18.40 1.93 -2.78
C ILE A 438 18.54 1.81 -4.30
N THR A 439 17.95 0.76 -4.87
CA THR A 439 18.05 0.45 -6.30
C THR A 439 16.90 1.03 -7.10
N TYR A 440 15.68 0.95 -6.56
CA TYR A 440 14.45 1.28 -7.27
C TYR A 440 13.78 2.50 -6.66
N LEU A 441 13.14 3.30 -7.50
CA LEU A 441 12.38 4.49 -7.13
C LEU A 441 10.88 4.33 -7.36
N ARG A 442 10.45 3.28 -8.07
CA ARG A 442 9.05 2.92 -8.34
C ARG A 442 8.90 1.40 -8.43
N ASN A 443 8.06 0.81 -7.57
CA ASN A 443 7.56 -0.58 -7.64
C ASN A 443 8.54 -1.65 -8.17
N ALA A 444 9.82 -1.59 -7.79
CA ALA A 444 10.88 -2.48 -8.30
C ALA A 444 11.09 -2.46 -9.84
N GLU A 445 10.63 -1.42 -10.52
CA GLU A 445 10.69 -1.28 -11.98
C GLU A 445 11.62 -0.16 -12.45
N PHE A 446 11.57 1.01 -11.81
CA PHE A 446 12.33 2.19 -12.24
C PHE A 446 13.55 2.39 -11.34
N THR A 447 14.74 2.27 -11.91
CA THR A 447 16.00 2.33 -11.16
C THR A 447 16.47 3.76 -10.91
N VAL A 448 17.34 3.94 -9.91
CA VAL A 448 18.06 5.21 -9.69
C VAL A 448 18.83 5.63 -10.94
N ASP A 449 19.46 4.70 -11.65
CA ASP A 449 20.21 5.00 -12.87
C ASP A 449 19.33 5.54 -14.01
N GLU A 450 18.14 4.96 -14.19
CA GLU A 450 17.16 5.45 -15.16
C GLU A 450 16.63 6.81 -14.77
N PHE A 451 16.40 7.06 -13.48
CA PHE A 451 16.05 8.38 -12.97
C PHE A 451 17.12 9.42 -13.31
N ILE A 452 18.40 9.16 -12.99
CA ILE A 452 19.48 10.10 -13.34
C ILE A 452 19.51 10.35 -14.86
N LYS A 453 19.44 9.29 -15.67
CA LYS A 453 19.42 9.40 -17.14
C LYS A 453 18.23 10.22 -17.64
N GLN A 454 17.06 10.08 -17.03
CA GLN A 454 15.87 10.86 -17.36
C GLN A 454 16.06 12.34 -17.01
N LYS A 455 16.63 12.65 -15.84
CA LYS A 455 16.78 14.02 -15.33
C LYS A 455 17.98 14.78 -15.90
N SER A 456 19.01 14.09 -16.40
CA SER A 456 20.19 14.72 -17.02
C SER A 456 19.98 15.19 -18.46
N ARG A 457 18.88 14.78 -19.11
CA ARG A 457 18.46 15.24 -20.44
C ARG A 457 17.86 16.63 -20.32
#